data_AF-A0AAR2KPT8-F1
#
_entry.id   AF-A0AAR2KPT8-F1
#
_cell.length_a   1.000
_cell.length_b   1.000
_cell.length_c   1.000
_cell.angle_alpha   90.00
_cell.angle_beta   90.00
_cell.angle_gamma   90.00
#
_symmetry.space_group_name_H-M   'P 1'
#
loop_
_entity.id
_entity.type
_entity.pdbx_description
1 polymer ?
#
loop_
_entity_poly.entity_id
_entity_poly.type
_entity_poly.pdbx_seq_one_letter_code
_entity_poly.pdbx_strand_id
1 'polypeptide(L)'
;MFELFSPSAGMFTAPVEGVYYFGFSAFANGRNSMGVHLRKNGQQIVASYDYNSTHKDVNGANRAILQLEKGDQVYITLWGGLHIFDSYNSVSTFSGFLLFPV
;
A
#
# COMPACT_ATOMS: atom_id res chain seq x y z
N MET A 1 8.49 22.49 6.83
CA MET A 1 8.47 21.45 5.79
C MET A 1 7.49 20.39 6.27
N PHE A 2 6.33 20.25 5.64
CA PHE A 2 5.38 19.22 6.05
C PHE A 2 5.81 17.91 5.40
N GLU A 3 6.12 16.88 6.20
CA GLU A 3 6.37 15.55 5.68
C GLU A 3 5.08 15.00 5.06
N LEU A 4 5.09 14.73 3.75
CA LEU A 4 3.93 14.24 2.98
C LEU A 4 3.60 12.77 3.28
N PHE A 5 4.59 12.06 3.80
CA PHE A 5 4.49 10.70 4.27
C PHE A 5 4.75 10.74 5.78
N SER A 6 3.83 10.22 6.58
CA SER A 6 4.07 9.99 8.00
C SER A 6 4.61 8.57 8.17
N PRO A 7 5.92 8.38 8.44
CA PRO A 7 6.48 7.03 8.60
C PRO A 7 5.86 6.28 9.78
N SER A 8 5.43 7.01 10.81
CA SER A 8 4.74 6.42 11.97
C SER A 8 3.34 5.90 11.66
N ALA A 9 2.69 6.39 10.60
CA ALA A 9 1.34 5.99 10.21
C ALA A 9 1.27 5.20 8.88
N GLY A 10 2.35 5.16 8.09
CA GLY A 10 2.35 4.51 6.77
C GLY A 10 1.36 5.15 5.78
N MET A 11 1.05 6.43 5.98
CA MET A 11 -0.03 7.15 5.29
C MET A 11 0.52 8.33 4.51
N PHE A 12 0.08 8.44 3.26
CA PHE A 12 0.30 9.57 2.39
C PHE A 12 -0.88 10.54 2.48
N THR A 13 -0.61 11.84 2.62
CA THR A 13 -1.64 12.89 2.53
C THR A 13 -1.36 13.80 1.34
N ALA A 14 -2.32 13.93 0.43
CA ALA A 14 -2.18 14.76 -0.76
C ALA A 14 -1.97 16.24 -0.41
N PRO A 15 -0.86 16.88 -0.79
CA PRO A 15 -0.62 18.29 -0.46
C PRO A 15 -1.37 19.27 -1.35
N VAL A 16 -1.76 18.84 -2.55
CA VAL A 16 -2.43 19.62 -3.59
C VAL A 16 -3.44 18.74 -4.32
N GLU A 17 -4.35 19.35 -5.07
CA GLU A 17 -5.16 18.59 -6.02
C GLU A 17 -4.27 18.11 -7.18
N GLY A 18 -4.45 16.86 -7.60
CA GLY A 18 -3.68 16.32 -8.70
C GLY A 18 -3.93 14.85 -8.99
N VAL A 19 -3.22 14.33 -9.98
CA VAL A 19 -3.21 12.91 -10.33
C VAL A 19 -1.95 12.27 -9.77
N TYR A 20 -2.11 11.20 -8.99
CA TYR A 20 -1.04 10.54 -8.25
C TYR A 20 -0.91 9.08 -8.67
N TYR A 21 0.33 8.59 -8.69
CA TYR A 21 0.62 7.16 -8.78
C TYR A 21 0.83 6.57 -7.39
N PHE A 22 0.31 5.38 -7.15
CA PHE A 22 0.63 4.56 -5.98
C PHE A 22 0.92 3.12 -6.39
N GLY A 23 1.94 2.52 -5.78
CA GLY A 23 2.29 1.12 -5.96
C GLY A 23 2.77 0.49 -4.65
N PHE A 24 2.50 -0.80 -4.49
CA PHE A 24 2.99 -1.56 -3.34
C PHE A 24 3.44 -2.96 -3.75
N SER A 25 4.36 -3.51 -2.95
CA SER A 25 4.67 -4.94 -2.88
C SER A 25 4.44 -5.44 -1.45
N ALA A 26 3.91 -6.63 -1.31
CA ALA A 26 3.66 -7.29 -0.04
C ALA A 26 4.18 -8.73 -0.09
N PHE A 27 4.88 -9.13 0.96
CA PHE A 27 5.42 -10.46 1.12
C PHE A 27 4.82 -11.10 2.38
N ALA A 28 4.59 -12.41 2.38
CA ALA A 28 4.46 -13.18 3.61
C ALA A 28 5.26 -14.48 3.50
N ASN A 29 5.83 -14.90 4.62
CA ASN A 29 6.59 -16.15 4.67
C ASN A 29 5.70 -17.38 4.49
N GLY A 30 6.32 -18.52 4.19
CA GLY A 30 5.68 -19.81 3.89
C GLY A 30 4.74 -20.39 4.95
N ARG A 31 4.47 -19.71 6.06
CA ARG A 31 3.52 -20.15 7.09
C ARG A 31 2.20 -19.40 7.06
N ASN A 32 2.12 -18.30 6.30
CA ASN A 32 1.02 -17.38 6.36
C ASN A 32 0.46 -17.07 4.97
N SER A 33 -0.84 -16.82 4.91
CA SER A 33 -1.48 -16.20 3.74
C SER A 33 -1.28 -14.69 3.78
N MET A 34 -1.20 -14.06 2.61
CA MET A 34 -0.93 -12.62 2.46
C MET A 34 -2.16 -11.92 1.90
N GLY A 35 -2.46 -10.74 2.40
CA GLY A 35 -3.50 -9.90 1.80
C GLY A 35 -3.48 -8.47 2.28
N VAL A 36 -3.47 -7.56 1.32
CA VAL A 36 -3.34 -6.12 1.54
C VAL A 36 -4.27 -5.32 0.64
N HIS A 37 -4.70 -4.17 1.14
CA HIS A 37 -5.54 -3.22 0.41
C HIS A 37 -4.83 -1.88 0.35
N LEU A 38 -4.78 -1.27 -0.84
CA LEU A 38 -4.58 0.16 -0.98
C LEU A 38 -5.93 0.86 -0.75
N ARG A 39 -5.98 1.82 0.16
CA ARG A 39 -7.18 2.59 0.47
C ARG A 39 -6.99 4.08 0.21
N LYS A 40 -8.06 4.75 -0.21
CA LYS A 40 -8.24 6.20 -0.23
C LYS A 40 -9.34 6.55 0.76
N ASN A 41 -9.06 7.37 1.78
CA ASN A 41 -10.05 7.83 2.77
C ASN A 41 -10.94 6.70 3.34
N GLY A 42 -10.35 5.53 3.61
CA GLY A 42 -11.07 4.36 4.11
C GLY A 42 -11.73 3.50 3.03
N GLN A 43 -11.87 3.96 1.78
CA GLN A 43 -12.38 3.16 0.66
C GLN A 43 -11.26 2.33 0.02
N GLN A 44 -11.52 1.05 -0.22
CA GLN A 44 -10.61 0.18 -0.98
C GLN A 44 -10.54 0.60 -2.45
N ILE A 45 -9.32 0.70 -2.98
CA ILE A 45 -9.03 1.01 -4.38
C ILE A 45 -8.59 -0.24 -5.13
N VAL A 46 -7.49 -0.85 -4.69
CA VAL A 46 -6.98 -2.12 -5.24
C VAL A 46 -6.51 -3.00 -4.08
N ALA A 47 -6.44 -4.30 -4.33
CA ALA A 47 -5.95 -5.28 -3.37
C ALA A 47 -5.00 -6.26 -4.05
N SER A 48 -4.18 -6.93 -3.25
CA SER A 48 -3.43 -8.12 -3.65
C SER A 48 -3.54 -9.13 -2.51
N TYR A 49 -3.82 -10.39 -2.84
CA TYR A 49 -3.90 -11.45 -1.85
C TYR A 49 -3.43 -12.77 -2.46
N ASP A 50 -2.90 -13.64 -1.61
CA ASP A 50 -2.52 -14.99 -1.95
C ASP A 50 -2.70 -15.89 -0.71
N TYR A 51 -3.41 -17.01 -0.91
CA TYR A 51 -3.67 -17.99 0.14
C TYR A 51 -2.61 -19.08 0.09
N ASN A 52 -1.80 -19.13 1.14
CA ASN A 52 -0.68 -20.05 1.20
C ASN A 52 -1.14 -21.48 1.51
N SER A 53 -1.36 -22.25 0.44
CA SER A 53 -1.73 -23.67 0.52
C SER A 53 -0.53 -24.61 0.38
N THR A 54 0.65 -24.11 0.00
CA THR A 54 1.80 -24.93 -0.39
C THR A 54 3.02 -24.79 0.53
N HIS A 55 2.88 -24.04 1.64
CA HIS A 55 3.98 -23.72 2.56
C HIS A 55 5.15 -22.98 1.89
N LYS A 56 4.85 -22.20 0.84
CA LYS A 56 5.84 -21.41 0.09
C LYS A 56 5.65 -19.94 0.40
N ASP A 57 6.73 -19.18 0.33
CA ASP A 57 6.65 -17.72 0.44
C ASP A 57 5.71 -17.16 -0.63
N VAL A 58 4.87 -16.21 -0.24
CA VAL A 58 3.88 -15.58 -1.10
C VAL A 58 4.23 -14.10 -1.29
N ASN A 59 4.08 -13.64 -2.53
CA ASN A 59 4.36 -12.26 -2.93
C ASN A 59 3.17 -11.72 -3.71
N GLY A 60 2.83 -10.45 -3.48
CA GLY A 60 1.80 -9.76 -4.22
C GLY A 60 2.16 -8.31 -4.44
N ALA A 61 1.73 -7.76 -5.57
CA ALA A 61 1.92 -6.35 -5.87
C ALA A 61 0.71 -5.84 -6.64
N ASN A 62 0.36 -4.57 -6.42
CA ASN A 62 -0.63 -3.88 -7.22
C ASN A 62 -0.33 -2.37 -7.27
N ARG A 63 -1.01 -1.66 -8.16
CA ARG A 63 -0.79 -0.25 -8.44
C ARG A 63 -2.07 0.43 -8.89
N ALA A 64 -2.18 1.72 -8.62
CA ALA A 64 -3.32 2.55 -9.02
C ALA A 64 -2.86 3.96 -9.37
N ILE A 65 -3.57 4.59 -10.31
CA ILE A 65 -3.50 6.02 -10.58
C ILE A 65 -4.79 6.64 -10.05
N LEU A 66 -4.69 7.67 -9.22
CA LEU A 66 -5.82 8.28 -8.52
C LEU A 66 -5.78 9.79 -8.66
N GLN A 67 -6.94 10.39 -8.94
CA GLN A 67 -7.14 11.82 -8.70
C GLN A 67 -7.44 12.03 -7.21
N LEU A 68 -6.67 12.91 -6.58
CA LEU A 68 -6.77 13.26 -5.18
C LEU A 68 -7.03 14.75 -5.02
N GLU A 69 -7.86 15.10 -4.06
CA GLU A 69 -7.99 16.46 -3.56
C GLU A 69 -6.95 16.70 -2.44
N LYS A 70 -6.62 17.96 -2.17
CA LYS A 70 -5.75 18.31 -1.05
C LYS A 70 -6.35 17.78 0.26
N GLY A 71 -5.56 17.01 1.00
CA GLY A 71 -5.96 16.40 2.27
C GLY A 71 -6.45 14.95 2.14
N ASP A 72 -6.68 14.44 0.93
CA ASP A 72 -6.99 13.03 0.73
C ASP A 72 -5.85 12.15 1.25
N GLN A 73 -6.22 11.05 1.90
CA GLN A 73 -5.30 10.11 2.53
C GLN A 73 -5.25 8.79 1.79
N VAL A 74 -4.05 8.32 1.47
CA VAL A 74 -3.80 7.03 0.83
C VAL A 74 -2.85 6.19 1.67
N TYR A 75 -3.23 4.95 1.96
CA TYR A 75 -2.47 4.06 2.84
C TYR A 75 -2.75 2.58 2.56
N ILE A 76 -1.86 1.72 3.06
CA ILE A 76 -2.02 0.27 3.01
C ILE A 76 -2.71 -0.22 4.28
N THR A 77 -3.65 -1.15 4.14
CA THR A 77 -4.25 -1.88 5.26
C THR A 77 -4.10 -3.38 5.07
N LEU A 78 -3.90 -4.08 6.17
CA LEU A 78 -3.87 -5.54 6.21
C LEU A 78 -5.30 -6.10 6.19
N TRP A 79 -5.54 -7.14 5.42
CA TRP A 79 -6.80 -7.87 5.51
C TRP A 79 -6.85 -8.64 6.83
N GLY A 80 -7.95 -8.54 7.59
CA GLY A 80 -8.12 -9.25 8.85
C GLY A 80 -7.81 -10.75 8.73
N GLY A 81 -6.89 -11.24 9.57
CA GLY A 81 -6.46 -12.64 9.59
C GLY A 81 -5.38 -13.02 8.56
N LEU A 82 -4.94 -12.08 7.71
CA LEU A 82 -3.82 -12.27 6.79
C LEU A 82 -2.57 -11.55 7.30
N HIS A 83 -1.43 -11.81 6.68
CA HIS A 83 -0.13 -11.36 7.18
C HIS A 83 0.69 -10.63 6.12
N ILE A 84 1.57 -9.75 6.61
CA ILE A 84 2.73 -9.24 5.88
C ILE A 84 3.94 -9.57 6.73
N PHE A 85 5.04 -9.92 6.08
CA PHE A 85 6.35 -10.06 6.67
C PHE A 85 7.31 -9.09 6.01
N ASP A 86 8.19 -8.49 6.82
CA ASP A 86 9.31 -7.72 6.33
C ASP A 86 10.57 -8.04 7.14
N SER A 87 11.73 -7.74 6.58
CA SER A 87 13.05 -8.04 7.17
C SER A 87 14.06 -6.95 6.79
N TYR A 88 15.32 -7.15 7.15
CA TYR A 88 16.43 -6.30 6.71
C TYR A 88 16.54 -6.17 5.19
N ASN A 89 15.90 -7.06 4.42
CA ASN A 89 15.86 -7.00 2.95
C ASN A 89 14.76 -6.07 2.39
N SER A 90 13.90 -5.47 3.22
CA SER A 90 12.83 -4.55 2.78
C SER A 90 11.96 -5.14 1.66
N VAL A 91 11.39 -6.32 1.89
CA VAL A 91 10.66 -7.11 0.88
C VAL A 91 9.24 -6.60 0.63
N SER A 92 8.70 -5.82 1.55
CA SER A 92 7.42 -5.14 1.40
C SER A 92 7.65 -3.64 1.18
N THR A 93 6.98 -3.06 0.19
CA THR A 93 7.17 -1.65 -0.18
C THR A 93 5.84 -0.96 -0.39
N PHE A 94 5.80 0.34 -0.12
CA PHE A 94 4.72 1.24 -0.51
C PHE A 94 5.34 2.54 -0.99
N SER A 95 4.95 2.97 -2.19
CA SER A 95 5.45 4.20 -2.80
C SER A 95 4.33 4.95 -3.50
N GLY A 96 4.47 6.26 -3.58
CA GLY A 96 3.56 7.09 -4.34
C GLY A 96 4.14 8.48 -4.60
N PHE A 97 3.69 9.11 -5.68
CA PHE A 97 4.13 10.43 -6.11
C PHE A 97 3.09 11.13 -6.99
N LEU A 98 3.18 12.46 -7.03
CA LEU A 98 2.37 13.31 -7.93
C LEU A 98 2.86 13.16 -9.37
N LEU A 99 1.94 12.89 -10.30
CA LEU A 99 2.23 12.92 -11.74
C LEU A 99 2.10 14.34 -12.28
N PHE A 100 0.97 14.99 -12.02
CA PHE A 100 0.73 16.39 -12.37
C PHE A 100 -0.37 17.00 -11.51
N PRO A 101 -0.25 18.29 -11.13
CA PRO A 101 -1.32 19.01 -10.46
C PRO A 101 -2.49 19.25 -11.44
N VAL A 102 -3.69 19.45 -10.88
CA VAL A 102 -4.90 19.86 -11.61
C VAL A 102 -5.25 21.29 -11.23
#